data_AF-A0A2G1YH92-F1
#
_entry.id   AF-A0A2G1YH92-F1
#
_cell.length_a   1.000
_cell.length_b   1.000
_cell.length_c   1.000
_cell.angle_alpha   90.00
_cell.angle_beta   90.00
_cell.angle_gamma   90.00
#
_symmetry.space_group_name_H-M   'P 1'
#
loop_
_entity.id
_entity.type
_entity.pdbx_description
1 polymer ?
#
loop_
_entity_poly.entity_id
_entity_poly.type
_entity_poly.pdbx_seq_one_letter_code
_entity_poly.pdbx_strand_id
1 'polypeptide(L)'
;MHREDVKAAIRKRFGSVAAFERAKGLTERSVNELFRGRTNNPARRAIEAMLSDTDTPGGNPEHSGFSRNAGLAHRLNRGVK
;
A
#
# COMPACT_ATOMS: atom_id res chain seq x y z
N MET A 1 9.90 -11.95 9.18
CA MET A 1 8.96 -10.86 8.82
C MET A 1 7.72 -11.46 8.17
N HIS A 2 6.51 -11.18 8.67
CA HIS A 2 5.28 -11.74 8.12
C HIS A 2 4.83 -10.99 6.86
N ARG A 3 4.21 -11.70 5.91
CA ARG A 3 3.70 -11.12 4.65
C ARG A 3 2.69 -10.00 4.89
N GLU A 4 1.94 -10.08 5.99
CA GLU A 4 0.94 -9.09 6.38
C GLU A 4 1.57 -7.77 6.83
N ASP A 5 2.66 -7.83 7.60
CA ASP A 5 3.43 -6.66 8.01
C ASP A 5 3.96 -5.88 6.81
N VAL A 6 4.50 -6.58 5.81
CA VAL A 6 4.98 -5.95 4.57
C VAL A 6 3.83 -5.26 3.82
N LYS A 7 2.67 -5.89 3.71
CA LYS A 7 1.49 -5.25 3.10
C LYS A 7 1.02 -4.04 3.91
N ALA A 8 1.04 -4.12 5.24
CA ALA A 8 0.66 -3.02 6.10
C ALA A 8 1.61 -1.83 5.93
N ALA A 9 2.92 -2.08 5.90
CA ALA A 9 3.92 -1.06 5.62
C ALA A 9 3.70 -0.41 4.24
N ILE A 10 3.53 -1.21 3.19
CA ILE A 10 3.24 -0.72 1.83
C ILE A 10 1.96 0.14 1.82
N ARG A 11 0.90 -0.30 2.49
CA ARG A 11 -0.37 0.45 2.58
C ARG A 11 -0.21 1.76 3.35
N LYS A 12 0.57 1.79 4.42
CA LYS A 12 0.83 3.04 5.18
C LYS A 12 1.53 4.10 4.33
N ARG A 13 2.46 3.70 3.47
CA ARG A 13 3.30 4.63 2.70
C ARG A 13 2.74 4.98 1.32
N PHE A 14 2.13 4.01 0.63
CA PHE A 14 1.66 4.15 -0.76
C PHE A 14 0.13 4.00 -0.90
N GLY A 15 -0.60 3.69 0.18
CA GLY A 15 -2.04 3.46 0.17
C GLY A 15 -2.47 2.10 -0.38
N SER A 16 -1.73 1.52 -1.34
CA SER A 16 -2.05 0.22 -1.95
C SER A 16 -0.83 -0.47 -2.55
N VAL A 17 -0.90 -1.80 -2.70
CA VAL A 17 0.18 -2.60 -3.32
C VAL A 17 0.40 -2.20 -4.78
N ALA A 18 -0.68 -1.97 -5.54
CA ALA A 18 -0.60 -1.52 -6.93
C ALA A 18 0.04 -0.13 -7.06
N ALA A 19 -0.20 0.78 -6.11
CA ALA A 19 0.41 2.10 -6.11
C ALA A 19 1.92 2.02 -5.85
N PHE A 20 2.35 1.12 -4.97
CA PHE A 20 3.76 0.81 -4.76
C PHE A 20 4.42 0.20 -6.00
N GLU A 21 3.75 -0.74 -6.68
CA GLU A 21 4.24 -1.32 -7.93
C GLU A 21 4.48 -0.24 -8.99
N ARG A 22 3.54 0.71 -9.16
CA ARG A 22 3.70 1.84 -10.07
C ARG A 22 4.80 2.81 -9.64
N ALA A 23 4.90 3.13 -8.35
CA ALA A 23 5.91 4.05 -7.82
C ALA A 23 7.34 3.50 -7.94
N LYS A 24 7.50 2.18 -7.91
CA LYS A 24 8.80 1.49 -8.05
C LYS A 24 9.06 0.97 -9.47
N GLY A 25 8.15 1.18 -10.42
CA GLY A 25 8.30 0.69 -11.80
C GLY A 25 8.29 -0.83 -11.93
N LEU A 26 7.61 -1.53 -11.01
CA LEU A 26 7.50 -2.98 -11.01
C LEU A 26 6.38 -3.44 -11.97
N THR A 27 6.56 -4.62 -12.55
CA THR A 27 5.50 -5.27 -13.35
C THR A 27 4.29 -5.54 -12.45
N GLU A 28 3.09 -5.34 -12.99
CA GLU A 28 1.85 -5.63 -12.26
C GLU A 28 1.85 -7.04 -11.67
N ARG A 29 1.38 -7.16 -10.42
CA ARG A 29 1.33 -8.42 -9.65
C ARG A 29 2.69 -8.97 -9.22
N SER A 30 3.82 -8.32 -9.51
CA SER A 30 5.15 -8.80 -9.07
C SER A 30 5.22 -8.94 -7.55
N VAL A 31 4.58 -8.03 -6.81
CA VAL A 31 4.53 -8.09 -5.36
C VAL A 31 3.59 -9.21 -4.89
N ASN A 32 2.50 -9.47 -5.63
CA ASN A 32 1.59 -10.58 -5.35
C ASN A 32 2.29 -11.94 -5.57
N GLU A 33 3.06 -12.08 -6.65
CA GLU A 33 3.85 -13.28 -6.94
C GLU A 33 4.90 -13.53 -5.86
N LEU A 34 5.59 -12.49 -5.39
CA LEU A 34 6.50 -12.59 -4.25
C LEU A 34 5.78 -13.10 -2.99
N PHE A 35 4.59 -12.56 -2.69
CA PHE A 35 3.77 -13.05 -1.57
C PHE A 35 3.23 -14.47 -1.77
N ARG A 36 3.10 -14.95 -3.00
CA ARG A 36 2.74 -16.34 -3.31
C ARG A 36 3.93 -17.30 -3.22
N GLY A 37 5.12 -16.80 -2.93
CA GLY A 37 6.34 -17.61 -2.81
C GLY A 37 7.10 -17.79 -4.12
N ARG A 38 6.76 -17.05 -5.18
CA ARG A 38 7.61 -16.99 -6.38
C ARG A 38 8.81 -16.09 -6.13
N THR A 39 9.95 -16.50 -6.67
CA THR A 39 11.17 -15.70 -6.64
C THR A 39 11.02 -14.52 -7.57
N ASN A 40 10.76 -13.35 -7.01
CA ASN A 40 10.69 -12.10 -7.76
C ASN A 40 11.70 -11.10 -7.18
N ASN A 41 12.94 -11.22 -7.66
CA ASN A 41 14.09 -10.47 -7.18
C ASN A 41 13.89 -8.93 -7.21
N PRO A 42 13.31 -8.32 -8.27
CA PRO A 42 13.08 -6.87 -8.29
C PRO A 42 12.06 -6.41 -7.25
N ALA A 43 10.95 -7.16 -7.07
CA ALA A 43 9.94 -6.84 -6.06
C ALA A 43 10.51 -6.97 -4.64
N ARG A 44 11.31 -8.02 -4.38
CA ARG A 44 11.97 -8.24 -3.10
C ARG A 44 12.91 -7.08 -2.77
N ARG A 45 13.80 -6.70 -3.69
CA ARG A 45 14.74 -5.60 -3.52
C ARG A 45 14.03 -4.26 -3.26
N ALA A 46 12.93 -4.01 -3.97
CA ALA A 46 12.14 -2.80 -3.77
C ALA A 46 11.50 -2.73 -2.37
N ILE A 47 11.03 -3.86 -1.85
CA ILE A 47 10.48 -3.98 -0.50
C ILE A 47 11.57 -3.81 0.55
N GLU A 48 12.72 -4.49 0.40
CA GLU A 48 13.87 -4.35 1.29
C GLU A 48 14.33 -2.89 1.35
N ALA A 49 14.48 -2.23 0.19
CA ALA A 49 14.86 -0.81 0.14
C ALA A 49 13.84 0.13 0.82
N MET A 50 12.54 -0.15 0.69
CA MET A 50 11.50 0.61 1.39
C MET A 50 11.62 0.45 2.91
N LEU A 51 11.87 -0.77 3.37
CA LEU A 51 11.95 -1.10 4.79
C LEU A 51 13.18 -0.49 5.45
N SER A 52 14.34 -0.56 4.80
CA SER A 52 15.57 0.07 5.28
C SER A 52 15.45 1.59 5.41
N ASP A 53 14.67 2.24 4.54
CA ASP A 53 14.44 3.69 4.60
C ASP A 53 13.53 4.09 5.78
N THR A 54 12.71 3.17 6.30
CA THR A 54 11.75 3.44 7.37
C THR A 54 12.39 3.40 8.77
N ASP A 55 13.63 2.90 8.89
CA ASP A 55 14.35 2.79 10.17
C ASP A 55 15.02 4.11 10.62
N THR A 56 14.76 5.23 9.93
CA THR A 56 15.24 6.55 10.41
C THR A 56 14.26 7.07 11.48
N PRO A 57 14.63 7.12 12.78
CA PRO A 57 13.69 7.45 13.86
C PRO A 57 13.46 8.97 14.02
N GLY A 58 13.27 9.73 12.93
CA GLY A 58 13.21 11.20 13.00
C GLY A 58 12.49 11.93 11.87
N GLY A 59 11.75 11.25 10.99
CA GLY A 59 11.05 11.88 9.87
C GLY A 59 9.54 11.81 10.02
N ASN A 60 8.91 12.90 10.44
CA ASN A 60 7.46 13.09 10.42
C ASN A 60 6.95 12.92 8.96
N PRO A 61 6.16 11.88 8.61
CA PRO A 61 5.57 11.84 7.29
C PRO A 61 4.33 12.72 7.32
N GLU A 62 4.51 14.00 6.97
CA GLU A 62 3.43 14.86 6.50
C GLU A 62 2.89 14.30 5.18
N HIS A 63 2.22 13.16 5.22
CA HIS A 63 1.36 12.69 4.14
C HIS A 63 -0.06 13.13 4.46
N SER A 64 -0.27 14.44 4.33
CA SER A 64 -1.58 15.06 4.25
C SER A 64 -2.33 14.49 3.04
N GLY A 65 -3.44 13.81 3.34
CA GLY A 65 -4.60 13.71 2.47
C GLY A 65 -4.57 12.64 1.38
N PHE A 66 -5.21 11.49 1.65
CA PHE A 66 -6.01 10.83 0.61
C PHE A 66 -7.31 10.27 1.21
N SER A 67 -8.34 11.10 1.12
CA SER A 67 -9.74 10.68 1.07
C SER A 67 -9.98 9.87 -0.21
N ARG A 68 -10.53 8.65 -0.08
CA ARG A 68 -11.78 8.22 -0.75
C ARG A 68 -12.10 6.74 -0.50
N ASN A 69 -13.40 6.51 -0.24
CA ASN A 69 -14.16 5.25 -0.26
C ASN A 69 -14.20 4.41 1.03
N ALA A 70 -14.77 4.98 2.10
CA ALA A 70 -15.72 4.22 2.91
C ALA A 70 -17.09 4.34 2.22
N GLY A 71 -17.44 3.33 1.42
CA GLY A 71 -18.80 3.18 0.91
C GLY A 71 -19.75 2.95 2.07
N LEU A 72 -20.39 4.02 2.56
CA LEU A 72 -21.58 3.93 3.38
C LEU A 72 -22.71 4.65 2.64
N ALA A 73 -23.62 3.85 2.08
CA ALA A 73 -24.80 4.29 1.38
C ALA A 73 -25.71 5.12 2.31
N HIS A 74 -25.59 6.44 2.29
CA HIS A 74 -26.58 7.33 2.89
C HIS A 74 -27.66 7.64 1.85
N ARG A 75 -28.54 6.65 1.61
CA ARG A 75 -29.75 6.83 0.80
C ARG A 75 -30.67 7.81 1.53
N LEU A 76 -30.64 9.07 1.11
CA LEU A 76 -31.61 10.10 1.49
C LEU A 76 -33.02 9.63 1.10
N ASN A 77 -33.83 9.23 2.09
CA ASN A 77 -35.27 9.12 1.87
C ASN A 77 -35.87 10.53 1.86
N ARG A 78 -35.96 11.03 0.63
CA ARG A 78 -36.84 12.09 0.14
C ARG A 78 -38.24 11.94 0.74
N GLY A 79 -38.81 13.05 1.20
CA GLY A 79 -40.07 13.14 1.94
C GLY A 79 -41.21 12.31 1.36
N VAL A 80 -41.90 11.62 2.27
CA VAL A 80 -43.22 11.06 2.05
C VAL A 80 -44.22 12.04 2.65
N LYS A 81 -45.22 12.38 1.83
CA LYS A 81 -46.36 13.26 2.11
C LYS A 81 -47.14 12.87 3.36
#